data_AF-A0A1M7PQP8-F1
#
_entry.id   AF-A0A1M7PQP8-F1
#
_cell.length_a   1.000
_cell.length_b   1.000
_cell.length_c   1.000
_cell.angle_alpha   90.00
_cell.angle_beta   90.00
_cell.angle_gamma   90.00
#
_symmetry.space_group_name_H-M   'P 1'
#
loop_
_entity.id
_entity.type
_entity.pdbx_description
1 polymer ?
#
loop_
_entity_poly.entity_id
_entity_poly.type
_entity_poly.pdbx_seq_one_letter_code
_entity_poly.pdbx_strand_id
1 'polypeptide(L)'
;MARLEASRWRACRRYGVPAWMVAEATTHRQSGDWRGACAAARVDVHLDLAAIRRTHGSALAAEVEAYLRCFAPDLARWHAPRVTEATGEMVAAHTLVLVRYPGTDANAPMLFLRTPPYVDGAQRLSLHFGTDRRPADHLPQYNLTWWDHARHLWDAEAAPELLEWISGGERLPFHTRDGRRLETGELPGGEPPDRLTDPVGWTEWTIRDAAADYSREGWASAGITVNVDPHARIRIWGTNHLTGVGRISALRHALDHPRAPRWPRAFLEGMDHSFPPRPVLTRASDGEYTLTLGDEADGVIPCAWWQPSPDLELLRTGQLTLPELHPLVRAALFPDAPESADMASPTVDVEPGYVRCLGTWHELGWRDGKLASRASHDPAEVARERMLVVLGAPSAGCSDVIRSWRDSRGRLPRRLRLLRAHALALARHGDARNLARLLDDGVELADCRDRFGCGLLFHAASLDDAILIRRLAEPGLALDGYSLDGLTPLTKAIRDHASVPVVRALADAGVEPGIDSRGVVDRELPYYDGALDSVLPGRTQGGGADAL
;
A
#
# COMPACT_ATOMS: atom_id res chain seq x y z
N MET A 1 19.79 -4.77 -1.12
CA MET A 1 18.42 -4.62 -1.63
C MET A 1 17.38 -4.64 -0.51
N ALA A 2 17.40 -5.62 0.42
CA ALA A 2 16.50 -5.71 1.58
C ALA A 2 16.25 -4.40 2.36
N ARG A 3 17.30 -3.60 2.68
CA ARG A 3 17.13 -2.32 3.41
C ARG A 3 16.30 -1.26 2.65
N LEU A 4 16.36 -1.20 1.32
CA LEU A 4 15.60 -0.21 0.53
C LEU A 4 14.11 -0.59 0.52
N GLU A 5 13.82 -1.87 0.36
CA GLU A 5 12.46 -2.39 0.35
C GLU A 5 11.81 -2.38 1.72
N ALA A 6 12.56 -2.70 2.78
CA ALA A 6 12.11 -2.53 4.15
C ALA A 6 11.83 -1.05 4.46
N SER A 7 12.64 -0.12 3.93
CA SER A 7 12.32 1.32 4.06
C SER A 7 11.01 1.73 3.37
N ARG A 8 10.64 1.06 2.26
CA ARG A 8 9.38 1.30 1.56
C ARG A 8 8.18 0.69 2.28
N TRP A 9 8.29 -0.55 2.76
CA TRP A 9 7.27 -1.16 3.62
C TRP A 9 7.02 -0.36 4.90
N ARG A 10 8.06 0.23 5.49
CA ARG A 10 7.91 1.17 6.59
C ARG A 10 7.04 2.37 6.21
N ALA A 11 7.25 2.96 5.02
CA ALA A 11 6.41 4.06 4.53
C ALA A 11 4.95 3.59 4.32
N CYS A 12 4.75 2.38 3.78
CA CYS A 12 3.41 1.78 3.64
C CYS A 12 2.70 1.65 4.99
N ARG A 13 3.36 1.12 6.02
CA ARG A 13 2.78 0.99 7.37
C ARG A 13 2.46 2.35 7.97
N ARG A 14 3.36 3.31 7.75
CA ARG A 14 3.24 4.66 8.29
C ARG A 14 2.07 5.46 7.72
N TYR A 15 1.80 5.35 6.41
CA TYR A 15 0.82 6.22 5.73
C TYR A 15 -0.36 5.47 5.11
N GLY A 16 -0.17 4.21 4.72
CA GLY A 16 -1.19 3.43 4.06
C GLY A 16 -2.33 3.02 4.99
N VAL A 17 -2.05 2.83 6.28
CA VAL A 17 -3.01 2.43 7.31
C VAL A 17 -2.73 3.24 8.60
N PRO A 18 -3.18 4.50 8.67
CA PRO A 18 -2.89 5.37 9.80
C PRO A 18 -3.60 4.90 11.08
N ALA A 19 -3.09 5.33 12.24
CA ALA A 19 -3.61 4.89 13.54
C ALA A 19 -5.10 5.19 13.75
N TRP A 20 -5.57 6.36 13.32
CA TRP A 20 -6.99 6.72 13.43
C TRP A 20 -7.89 5.75 12.66
N MET A 21 -7.44 5.26 11.51
CA MET A 21 -8.18 4.31 10.67
C MET A 21 -8.35 2.98 11.40
N VAL A 22 -7.28 2.48 12.02
CA VAL A 22 -7.32 1.24 12.81
C VAL A 22 -8.22 1.38 14.04
N ALA A 23 -8.13 2.51 14.75
CA ALA A 23 -8.96 2.75 15.94
C ALA A 23 -10.46 2.82 15.59
N GLU A 24 -10.82 3.57 14.55
CA GLU A 24 -12.21 3.70 14.10
C GLU A 24 -12.74 2.39 13.51
N ALA A 25 -11.97 1.72 12.63
CA ALA A 25 -12.36 0.44 12.06
C ALA A 25 -12.55 -0.64 13.15
N THR A 26 -11.68 -0.67 14.15
CA THR A 26 -11.79 -1.56 15.31
C THR A 26 -13.05 -1.26 16.12
N THR A 27 -13.35 0.00 16.40
CA THR A 27 -14.56 0.41 17.13
C THR A 27 -15.82 -0.04 16.40
N HIS A 28 -15.92 0.23 15.10
CA HIS A 28 -17.05 -0.20 14.29
C HIS A 28 -17.19 -1.72 14.26
N ARG A 29 -16.08 -2.45 14.04
CA ARG A 29 -16.08 -3.92 14.04
C ARG A 29 -16.54 -4.52 15.37
N GLN A 30 -16.06 -3.99 16.50
CA GLN A 30 -16.47 -4.45 17.83
C GLN A 30 -17.95 -4.19 18.13
N SER A 31 -18.55 -3.17 17.51
CA SER A 31 -20.00 -2.91 17.59
C SER A 31 -20.85 -3.74 16.60
N GLY A 32 -20.22 -4.52 15.72
CA GLY A 32 -20.88 -5.29 14.66
C GLY A 32 -21.22 -4.49 13.39
N ASP A 33 -20.82 -3.21 13.32
CA ASP A 33 -21.02 -2.34 12.16
C ASP A 33 -19.89 -2.51 11.13
N TRP A 34 -19.96 -3.59 10.35
CA TRP A 34 -18.96 -3.86 9.32
C TRP A 34 -18.93 -2.81 8.20
N ARG A 35 -20.03 -2.08 7.96
CA ARG A 35 -20.06 -1.01 6.95
C ARG A 35 -19.29 0.21 7.44
N GLY A 36 -19.48 0.61 8.69
CA GLY A 36 -18.67 1.65 9.31
C GLY A 36 -17.18 1.28 9.35
N ALA A 37 -16.85 0.01 9.62
CA ALA A 37 -15.47 -0.45 9.56
C ALA A 37 -14.88 -0.32 8.14
N CYS A 38 -15.63 -0.72 7.10
CA CYS A 38 -15.23 -0.53 5.70
C CYS A 38 -15.04 0.95 5.36
N ALA A 39 -15.96 1.82 5.78
CA ALA A 39 -15.86 3.26 5.53
C ALA A 39 -14.61 3.87 6.18
N ALA A 40 -14.34 3.57 7.45
CA ALA A 40 -13.14 4.01 8.17
C ALA A 40 -11.85 3.56 7.47
N ALA A 41 -11.81 2.31 6.99
CA ALA A 41 -10.68 1.74 6.24
C ALA A 41 -10.63 2.13 4.75
N ARG A 42 -11.56 3.00 4.30
CA ARG A 42 -11.68 3.46 2.91
C ARG A 42 -11.84 2.29 1.92
N VAL A 43 -12.75 1.37 2.26
CA VAL A 43 -13.19 0.25 1.42
C VAL A 43 -14.60 0.54 0.90
N ASP A 44 -14.73 0.64 -0.42
CA ASP A 44 -16.01 0.85 -1.10
C ASP A 44 -16.81 -0.46 -1.17
N VAL A 45 -18.04 -0.44 -0.67
CA VAL A 45 -18.87 -1.64 -0.59
C VAL A 45 -19.77 -1.73 -1.82
N HIS A 46 -19.52 -2.72 -2.68
CA HIS A 46 -20.29 -3.03 -3.89
C HIS A 46 -20.97 -4.39 -3.75
N LEU A 47 -21.73 -4.58 -2.68
CA LEU A 47 -22.57 -5.76 -2.49
C LEU A 47 -23.90 -5.39 -1.80
N ASP A 48 -24.96 -6.12 -2.17
CA ASP A 48 -26.29 -6.00 -1.56
C ASP A 48 -26.68 -7.36 -0.97
N LEU A 49 -26.69 -7.47 0.36
CA LEU A 49 -27.12 -8.69 1.08
C LEU A 49 -28.56 -9.09 0.74
N ALA A 50 -29.44 -8.14 0.46
CA ALA A 50 -30.81 -8.46 0.04
C ALA A 50 -30.84 -9.05 -1.37
N ALA A 51 -30.02 -8.54 -2.30
CA ALA A 51 -29.84 -9.15 -3.62
C ALA A 51 -29.23 -10.55 -3.51
N ILE A 52 -28.20 -10.74 -2.69
CA ILE A 52 -27.59 -12.05 -2.44
C ILE A 52 -28.64 -13.03 -1.91
N ARG A 53 -29.46 -12.61 -0.94
CA ARG A 53 -30.55 -13.43 -0.40
C ARG A 53 -31.59 -13.82 -1.45
N ARG A 54 -31.95 -12.90 -2.36
CA ARG A 54 -32.90 -13.16 -3.45
C ARG A 54 -32.33 -14.15 -4.49
N THR A 55 -31.05 -14.01 -4.84
CA THR A 55 -30.44 -14.77 -5.95
C THR A 55 -29.86 -16.12 -5.48
N HIS A 56 -29.24 -16.17 -4.31
CA HIS A 56 -28.51 -17.33 -3.81
C HIS A 56 -29.11 -17.95 -2.54
N GLY A 57 -30.20 -17.37 -2.03
CA GLY A 57 -30.93 -17.88 -0.86
C GLY A 57 -30.44 -17.33 0.48
N SER A 58 -31.26 -17.53 1.51
CA SER A 58 -31.01 -17.00 2.86
C SER A 58 -29.80 -17.59 3.55
N ALA A 59 -29.48 -18.87 3.30
CA ALA A 59 -28.34 -19.54 3.91
C ALA A 59 -27.02 -18.88 3.48
N LEU A 60 -26.78 -18.73 2.17
CA LEU A 60 -25.56 -18.09 1.67
C LEU A 60 -25.47 -16.62 2.10
N ALA A 61 -26.58 -15.88 2.07
CA ALA A 61 -26.59 -14.49 2.52
C ALA A 61 -26.21 -14.35 4.01
N ALA A 62 -26.66 -15.28 4.86
CA ALA A 62 -26.30 -15.31 6.28
C ALA A 62 -24.82 -15.67 6.49
N GLU A 63 -24.29 -16.59 5.69
CA GLU A 63 -22.86 -16.94 5.72
C GLU A 63 -21.97 -15.76 5.29
N VAL A 64 -22.32 -15.07 4.20
CA VAL A 64 -21.64 -13.84 3.76
C VAL A 64 -21.68 -12.79 4.86
N GLU A 65 -22.84 -12.57 5.48
CA GLU A 65 -22.98 -11.61 6.57
C GLU A 65 -22.12 -11.98 7.80
N ALA A 66 -21.99 -13.27 8.11
CA ALA A 66 -21.11 -13.74 9.19
C ALA A 66 -19.64 -13.38 8.91
N TYR A 67 -19.14 -13.63 7.70
CA TYR A 67 -17.79 -13.22 7.31
C TYR A 67 -17.60 -11.70 7.31
N LEU A 68 -18.62 -10.93 6.92
CA LEU A 68 -18.54 -9.47 6.96
C LEU A 68 -18.43 -8.94 8.39
N ARG A 69 -19.01 -9.61 9.39
CA ARG A 69 -18.92 -9.20 10.80
C ARG A 69 -17.53 -9.40 11.39
N CYS A 70 -16.79 -10.44 10.97
CA CYS A 70 -15.40 -10.64 11.41
C CYS A 70 -14.37 -9.92 10.51
N PHE A 71 -14.79 -9.35 9.38
CA PHE A 71 -13.91 -8.64 8.46
C PHE A 71 -13.22 -7.44 9.12
N ALA A 72 -11.89 -7.44 9.09
CA ALA A 72 -11.02 -6.34 9.48
C ALA A 72 -10.46 -5.66 8.21
N PRO A 73 -11.15 -4.64 7.67
CA PRO A 73 -10.74 -4.01 6.41
C PRO A 73 -9.43 -3.22 6.50
N ASP A 74 -9.11 -2.70 7.69
CA ASP A 74 -7.82 -2.07 8.02
C ASP A 74 -6.68 -3.09 8.01
N LEU A 75 -6.90 -4.30 8.52
CA LEU A 75 -5.96 -5.42 8.44
C LEU A 75 -5.80 -5.93 7.00
N ALA A 76 -6.89 -6.07 6.25
CA ALA A 76 -6.83 -6.43 4.83
C ALA A 76 -6.02 -5.40 4.03
N ARG A 77 -6.22 -4.11 4.30
CA ARG A 77 -5.45 -3.01 3.70
C ARG A 77 -3.98 -2.99 4.15
N TRP A 78 -3.71 -3.43 5.38
CA TRP A 78 -2.36 -3.66 5.88
C TRP A 78 -1.69 -4.71 4.98
N HIS A 79 -2.28 -5.89 4.79
CA HIS A 79 -1.64 -6.96 4.02
C HIS A 79 -1.76 -6.86 2.49
N ALA A 80 -2.54 -5.90 1.97
CA ALA A 80 -2.76 -5.72 0.54
C ALA A 80 -1.42 -5.62 -0.25
N PRO A 81 -1.31 -6.27 -1.43
CA PRO A 81 -0.11 -6.22 -2.25
C PRO A 81 0.26 -4.78 -2.65
N ARG A 82 1.56 -4.47 -2.60
CA ARG A 82 2.08 -3.12 -2.89
C ARG A 82 3.24 -3.15 -3.87
N VAL A 83 3.32 -2.11 -4.70
CA VAL A 83 4.43 -1.90 -5.64
C VAL A 83 5.63 -1.38 -4.85
N THR A 84 6.58 -2.26 -4.53
CA THR A 84 7.76 -1.84 -3.76
C THR A 84 8.86 -1.20 -4.59
N GLU A 85 8.68 -0.94 -5.89
CA GLU A 85 9.53 0.02 -6.62
C GLU A 85 9.08 1.48 -6.42
N ALA A 86 7.83 1.66 -6.01
CA ALA A 86 7.17 2.95 -5.83
C ALA A 86 7.22 3.43 -4.36
N THR A 87 6.37 4.39 -4.03
CA THR A 87 6.29 5.02 -2.70
C THR A 87 5.41 4.25 -1.70
N GLY A 88 4.97 3.05 -2.06
CA GLY A 88 4.18 2.16 -1.19
C GLY A 88 2.72 2.01 -1.61
N GLU A 89 2.38 2.39 -2.84
CA GLU A 89 1.05 2.24 -3.41
C GLU A 89 0.64 0.77 -3.59
N MET A 90 -0.67 0.50 -3.55
CA MET A 90 -1.21 -0.82 -3.84
C MET A 90 -0.98 -1.20 -5.31
N VAL A 91 -0.80 -2.50 -5.56
CA VAL A 91 -0.75 -3.04 -6.92
C VAL A 91 -2.07 -2.75 -7.62
N ALA A 92 -2.01 -2.41 -8.90
CA ALA A 92 -3.18 -2.02 -9.67
C ALA A 92 -4.02 -3.22 -10.11
N ALA A 93 -5.34 -3.03 -10.18
CA ALA A 93 -6.33 -3.94 -10.76
C ALA A 93 -6.22 -5.39 -10.25
N HIS A 94 -5.93 -5.55 -8.96
CA HIS A 94 -5.66 -6.83 -8.30
C HIS A 94 -6.86 -7.30 -7.50
N THR A 95 -7.27 -8.55 -7.70
CA THR A 95 -8.38 -9.18 -6.97
C THR A 95 -7.81 -10.02 -5.81
N LEU A 96 -8.30 -9.79 -4.59
CA LEU A 96 -7.96 -10.55 -3.38
C LEU A 96 -9.18 -11.38 -2.98
N VAL A 97 -9.12 -12.69 -3.18
CA VAL A 97 -10.23 -13.61 -2.90
C VAL A 97 -10.32 -13.87 -1.41
N LEU A 98 -11.35 -13.35 -0.74
CA LEU A 98 -11.53 -13.56 0.69
C LEU A 98 -12.20 -14.90 0.98
N VAL A 99 -13.27 -15.24 0.26
CA VAL A 99 -14.03 -16.47 0.46
C VAL A 99 -14.52 -17.00 -0.88
N ARG A 100 -14.39 -18.32 -1.08
CA ARG A 100 -15.06 -19.06 -2.15
C ARG A 100 -16.23 -19.83 -1.56
N TYR A 101 -17.39 -19.72 -2.20
CA TYR A 101 -18.58 -20.47 -1.83
C TYR A 101 -18.80 -21.63 -2.80
N PRO A 102 -19.50 -22.70 -2.39
CA PRO A 102 -19.79 -23.83 -3.27
C PRO A 102 -20.51 -23.40 -4.56
N GLY A 103 -20.04 -23.91 -5.70
CA GLY A 103 -20.60 -23.66 -7.03
C GLY A 103 -19.79 -24.41 -8.10
N THR A 104 -20.22 -24.36 -9.35
CA THR A 104 -19.38 -24.85 -10.47
C THR A 104 -18.23 -23.88 -10.69
N ASP A 105 -16.99 -24.36 -10.88
CA ASP A 105 -15.77 -23.53 -10.78
C ASP A 105 -15.81 -22.20 -11.56
N ALA A 106 -16.41 -22.18 -12.76
CA ALA A 106 -16.52 -20.97 -13.57
C ALA A 106 -17.59 -19.96 -13.09
N ASN A 107 -18.53 -20.38 -12.24
CA ASN A 107 -19.63 -19.55 -11.72
C ASN A 107 -19.75 -19.61 -10.18
N ALA A 108 -18.74 -20.12 -9.47
CA ALA A 108 -18.75 -20.19 -8.03
C ALA A 108 -18.79 -18.77 -7.45
N PRO A 109 -19.76 -18.45 -6.58
CA PRO A 109 -19.82 -17.14 -5.96
C PRO A 109 -18.64 -16.93 -5.02
N MET A 110 -18.13 -15.71 -4.97
CA MET A 110 -16.96 -15.34 -4.20
C MET A 110 -17.20 -14.01 -3.49
N LEU A 111 -16.63 -13.85 -2.30
CA LEU A 111 -16.42 -12.57 -1.64
C LEU A 111 -14.97 -12.15 -1.88
N PHE A 112 -14.75 -10.96 -2.45
CA PHE A 112 -13.40 -10.53 -2.82
C PHE A 112 -13.21 -9.01 -2.71
N LEU A 113 -11.96 -8.60 -2.52
CA LEU A 113 -11.54 -7.20 -2.63
C LEU A 113 -10.91 -6.95 -4.00
N ARG A 114 -11.01 -5.72 -4.50
CA ARG A 114 -10.22 -5.23 -5.62
C ARG A 114 -9.41 -4.02 -5.20
N THR A 115 -8.14 -4.01 -5.58
CA THR A 115 -7.28 -2.84 -5.46
C THR A 115 -7.62 -1.81 -6.56
N PRO A 116 -7.13 -0.56 -6.44
CA PRO A 116 -7.41 0.48 -7.43
C PRO A 116 -7.00 0.06 -8.85
N PRO A 117 -7.69 0.51 -9.91
CA PRO A 117 -7.36 0.15 -11.29
C PRO A 117 -5.98 0.68 -11.74
N TYR A 118 -5.42 1.67 -11.05
CA TYR A 118 -4.13 2.28 -11.34
C TYR A 118 -3.28 2.41 -10.08
N VAL A 119 -1.96 2.24 -10.21
CA VAL A 119 -1.01 2.30 -9.08
C VAL A 119 -1.03 3.68 -8.43
N ASP A 120 -1.17 4.75 -9.22
CA ASP A 120 -1.24 6.14 -8.76
C ASP A 120 -2.69 6.59 -8.44
N GLY A 121 -3.65 5.67 -8.45
CA GLY A 121 -5.07 5.93 -8.17
C GLY A 121 -5.37 6.20 -6.69
N ALA A 122 -6.67 6.35 -6.35
CA ALA A 122 -7.22 6.79 -5.06
C ALA A 122 -6.80 5.99 -3.80
N GLN A 123 -5.99 4.93 -3.94
CA GLN A 123 -5.58 4.01 -2.88
C GLN A 123 -6.76 3.49 -2.06
N ARG A 124 -7.91 3.21 -2.68
CA ARG A 124 -9.11 2.63 -2.05
C ARG A 124 -9.28 1.17 -2.48
N LEU A 125 -9.76 0.34 -1.56
CA LEU A 125 -10.17 -1.03 -1.91
C LEU A 125 -11.66 -1.03 -2.23
N SER A 126 -12.11 -1.99 -3.02
CA SER A 126 -13.55 -2.19 -3.25
C SER A 126 -13.92 -3.63 -2.92
N LEU A 127 -14.98 -3.82 -2.13
CA LEU A 127 -15.48 -5.10 -1.66
C LEU A 127 -16.68 -5.53 -2.50
N HIS A 128 -16.61 -6.73 -3.06
CA HIS A 128 -17.58 -7.24 -4.03
C HIS A 128 -18.06 -8.63 -3.66
N PHE A 129 -19.26 -8.97 -4.12
CA PHE A 129 -19.77 -10.33 -4.13
C PHE A 129 -20.22 -10.72 -5.55
N GLY A 130 -19.78 -11.87 -6.04
CA GLY A 130 -20.18 -12.38 -7.35
C GLY A 130 -19.19 -13.38 -7.90
N THR A 131 -19.18 -13.53 -9.22
CA THR A 131 -18.16 -14.31 -9.95
C THR A 131 -17.13 -13.35 -10.53
N ASP A 132 -15.83 -13.70 -10.57
CA ASP A 132 -14.82 -12.84 -11.18
C ASP A 132 -14.93 -12.88 -12.71
N ARG A 133 -15.99 -12.26 -13.27
CA ARG A 133 -16.13 -12.00 -14.70
C ARG A 133 -15.28 -10.80 -15.06
N ARG A 134 -13.99 -11.01 -15.31
CA ARG A 134 -13.15 -9.98 -15.93
C ARG A 134 -13.58 -9.76 -17.38
N PRO A 135 -13.62 -8.51 -17.89
CA PRO A 135 -13.64 -8.27 -19.33
C PRO A 135 -12.40 -8.92 -19.96
N ALA A 136 -12.58 -9.60 -21.09
CA ALA A 136 -11.58 -10.48 -21.71
C ALA A 136 -10.28 -9.80 -22.18
N ASP A 137 -10.18 -8.46 -22.09
CA ASP A 137 -9.23 -7.68 -22.90
C ASP A 137 -7.98 -7.17 -22.15
N HIS A 138 -7.83 -7.42 -20.84
CA HIS A 138 -6.64 -7.02 -20.08
C HIS A 138 -6.07 -8.21 -19.27
N LEU A 139 -5.01 -8.81 -19.83
CA LEU A 139 -4.10 -9.88 -19.39
C LEU A 139 -4.53 -10.83 -18.22
N PRO A 140 -4.47 -12.16 -18.41
CA PRO A 140 -5.59 -13.03 -18.03
C PRO A 140 -5.47 -13.75 -16.67
N GLN A 141 -4.34 -13.73 -15.94
CA GLN A 141 -4.16 -14.58 -14.73
C GLN A 141 -3.26 -13.98 -13.63
N TYR A 142 -2.66 -12.81 -13.83
CA TYR A 142 -1.57 -12.30 -12.98
C TYR A 142 -2.01 -11.38 -11.83
N ASN A 143 -3.30 -11.03 -11.79
CA ASN A 143 -3.85 -10.06 -10.85
C ASN A 143 -4.86 -10.69 -9.88
N LEU A 144 -4.61 -11.90 -9.42
CA LEU A 144 -5.46 -12.62 -8.47
C LEU A 144 -4.59 -13.17 -7.34
N THR A 145 -5.03 -12.98 -6.10
CA THR A 145 -4.41 -13.57 -4.92
C THR A 145 -5.44 -14.29 -4.08
N TRP A 146 -5.05 -15.46 -3.56
CA TRP A 146 -5.93 -16.36 -2.82
C TRP A 146 -5.79 -16.12 -1.32
N TRP A 147 -6.79 -15.47 -0.70
CA TRP A 147 -6.84 -15.22 0.75
C TRP A 147 -7.87 -16.06 1.48
N ASP A 148 -8.58 -16.95 0.79
CA ASP A 148 -9.56 -17.88 1.35
C ASP A 148 -8.93 -18.91 2.30
N HIS A 149 -7.65 -19.23 2.06
CA HIS A 149 -6.83 -20.02 2.98
C HIS A 149 -5.81 -19.18 3.78
N ALA A 150 -5.93 -17.86 3.76
CA ALA A 150 -5.07 -16.93 4.51
C ALA A 150 -5.91 -15.90 5.29
N ARG A 151 -6.94 -16.38 6.00
CA ARG A 151 -7.88 -15.55 6.79
C ARG A 151 -7.18 -14.64 7.79
N HIS A 152 -6.03 -15.04 8.33
CA HIS A 152 -5.21 -14.23 9.24
C HIS A 152 -4.78 -12.86 8.67
N LEU A 153 -4.94 -12.63 7.36
CA LEU A 153 -4.65 -11.35 6.70
C LEU A 153 -5.81 -10.34 6.69
N TRP A 154 -7.03 -10.76 7.03
CA TRP A 154 -8.23 -9.92 6.85
C TRP A 154 -9.35 -10.20 7.84
N ASP A 155 -9.33 -11.34 8.53
CA ASP A 155 -10.35 -11.78 9.46
C ASP A 155 -9.83 -11.59 10.89
N ALA A 156 -10.55 -10.81 11.69
CA ALA A 156 -10.13 -10.51 13.05
C ALA A 156 -10.12 -11.74 13.97
N GLU A 157 -10.98 -12.72 13.72
CA GLU A 157 -11.06 -13.96 14.51
C GLU A 157 -9.95 -14.95 14.13
N ALA A 158 -9.49 -14.90 12.87
CA ALA A 158 -8.38 -15.74 12.40
C ALA A 158 -7.01 -15.06 12.52
N ALA A 159 -6.95 -13.76 12.78
CA ALA A 159 -5.69 -13.03 12.96
C ALA A 159 -4.73 -13.64 14.02
N PRO A 160 -5.19 -14.21 15.16
CA PRO A 160 -4.33 -14.90 16.12
C PRO A 160 -3.52 -16.06 15.52
N GLU A 161 -3.98 -16.66 14.41
CA GLU A 161 -3.31 -17.78 13.74
C GLU A 161 -2.02 -17.36 13.03
N LEU A 162 -1.80 -16.05 12.82
CA LEU A 162 -0.67 -15.52 12.04
C LEU A 162 0.69 -16.10 12.48
N LEU A 163 0.90 -16.26 13.80
CA LEU A 163 2.16 -16.78 14.32
C LEU A 163 2.40 -18.25 13.93
N GLU A 164 1.33 -19.07 13.97
CA GLU A 164 1.35 -20.47 13.57
C GLU A 164 1.71 -20.59 12.08
N TRP A 165 1.14 -19.73 11.23
CA TRP A 165 1.44 -19.70 9.79
C TRP A 165 2.88 -19.24 9.47
N ILE A 166 3.47 -18.36 10.29
CA ILE A 166 4.83 -17.84 10.05
C ILE A 166 5.92 -18.81 10.53
N SER A 167 5.72 -19.45 11.68
CA SER A 167 6.81 -20.13 12.40
C SER A 167 6.44 -21.49 13.00
N GLY A 168 5.17 -21.88 12.98
CA GLY A 168 4.71 -23.15 13.53
C GLY A 168 4.93 -23.34 15.04
N GLY A 169 5.35 -22.31 15.77
CA GLY A 169 5.76 -22.40 17.17
C GLY A 169 5.25 -21.27 18.06
N GLU A 170 5.67 -21.27 19.32
CA GLU A 170 5.11 -20.41 20.37
C GLU A 170 5.63 -18.97 20.36
N ARG A 171 6.59 -18.60 19.50
CA ARG A 171 7.17 -17.25 19.46
C ARG A 171 7.63 -16.88 18.06
N LEU A 172 7.63 -15.59 17.76
CA LEU A 172 8.15 -15.06 16.51
C LEU A 172 9.68 -15.30 16.41
N PRO A 173 10.21 -15.71 15.24
CA PRO A 173 11.66 -15.79 15.03
C PRO A 173 12.36 -14.47 15.38
N PHE A 174 13.53 -14.58 16.01
CA PHE A 174 14.40 -13.52 16.52
C PHE A 174 13.85 -12.71 17.69
N HIS A 175 12.71 -13.11 18.27
CA HIS A 175 12.09 -12.41 19.37
C HIS A 175 11.58 -13.37 20.45
N THR A 176 11.52 -12.88 21.68
CA THR A 176 10.73 -13.46 22.76
C THR A 176 9.25 -13.13 22.60
N ARG A 177 8.38 -13.80 23.37
CA ARG A 177 6.92 -13.62 23.33
C ARG A 177 6.43 -12.24 23.78
N ASP A 178 7.23 -11.53 24.57
CA ASP A 178 6.99 -10.14 25.00
C ASP A 178 7.54 -9.09 24.01
N GLY A 179 8.23 -9.53 22.95
CA GLY A 179 8.76 -8.68 21.89
C GLY A 179 10.19 -8.17 22.09
N ARG A 180 10.90 -8.62 23.12
CA ARG A 180 12.36 -8.40 23.20
C ARG A 180 13.05 -9.13 22.05
N ARG A 181 13.96 -8.42 21.38
CA ARG A 181 14.81 -9.02 20.35
C ARG A 181 15.86 -9.94 21.00
N LEU A 182 16.04 -11.12 20.42
CA LEU A 182 17.08 -12.05 20.84
C LEU A 182 18.47 -11.56 20.43
N GLU A 183 19.45 -11.76 21.31
CA GLU A 183 20.87 -11.52 21.06
C GLU A 183 21.48 -12.68 20.26
N THR A 184 22.63 -12.43 19.62
CA THR A 184 23.32 -13.44 18.80
C THR A 184 23.64 -14.73 19.58
N GLY A 185 23.90 -14.64 20.88
CA GLY A 185 24.17 -15.80 21.74
C GLY A 185 22.93 -16.60 22.15
N GLU A 186 21.72 -16.05 21.96
CA GLU A 186 20.44 -16.72 22.23
C GLU A 186 19.92 -17.47 20.98
N LEU A 187 20.52 -17.26 19.81
CA LEU A 187 20.13 -17.89 18.54
C LEU A 187 20.84 -19.24 18.36
N PRO A 188 20.19 -20.24 17.71
CA PRO A 188 20.76 -21.58 17.55
C PRO A 188 22.08 -21.54 16.77
N GLY A 189 23.16 -22.11 17.31
CA GLY A 189 24.49 -22.21 16.66
C GLY A 189 24.80 -23.63 16.20
N GLY A 190 25.66 -23.79 15.18
CA GLY A 190 26.11 -25.11 14.72
C GLY A 190 25.12 -25.83 13.79
N GLU A 191 24.82 -27.10 14.09
CA GLU A 191 23.91 -27.96 13.33
C GLU A 191 22.45 -27.45 13.34
N PRO A 192 21.66 -27.76 12.29
CA PRO A 192 20.27 -27.32 12.21
C PRO A 192 19.42 -27.95 13.33
N PRO A 193 18.62 -27.13 14.06
CA PRO A 193 17.63 -27.66 15.00
C PRO A 193 16.63 -28.59 14.29
N ASP A 194 16.11 -29.58 15.01
CA ASP A 194 15.04 -30.43 14.50
C ASP A 194 13.74 -29.61 14.40
N ARG A 195 13.26 -29.45 13.17
CA ARG A 195 12.06 -28.68 12.83
C ARG A 195 10.81 -29.13 13.58
N LEU A 196 10.68 -30.41 13.91
CA LEU A 196 9.48 -30.93 14.59
C LEU A 196 9.47 -30.58 16.09
N THR A 197 10.65 -30.44 16.70
CA THR A 197 10.78 -30.18 18.14
C THR A 197 11.13 -28.71 18.45
N ASP A 198 11.83 -28.03 17.55
CA ASP A 198 12.16 -26.60 17.60
C ASP A 198 11.93 -25.90 16.24
N PRO A 199 10.66 -25.71 15.82
CA PRO A 199 10.33 -25.10 14.54
C PRO A 199 10.80 -23.64 14.44
N VAL A 200 10.83 -22.92 15.57
CA VAL A 200 11.25 -21.52 15.62
C VAL A 200 12.77 -21.41 15.50
N GLY A 201 13.54 -22.20 16.24
CA GLY A 201 14.99 -22.24 16.13
C GLY A 201 15.44 -22.72 14.75
N TRP A 202 14.77 -23.71 14.17
CA TRP A 202 15.01 -24.10 12.78
C TRP A 202 14.81 -22.91 11.81
N THR A 203 13.72 -22.15 11.98
CA THR A 203 13.45 -20.95 11.17
C THR A 203 14.51 -19.86 11.35
N GLU A 204 14.99 -19.63 12.59
CA GLU A 204 16.06 -18.68 12.88
C GLU A 204 17.39 -19.11 12.26
N TRP A 205 17.68 -20.42 12.28
CA TRP A 205 18.85 -21.02 11.66
C TRP A 205 18.84 -20.82 10.15
N THR A 206 17.72 -21.14 9.47
CA THR A 206 17.62 -20.99 8.00
C THR A 206 17.77 -19.53 7.57
N ILE A 207 17.11 -18.60 8.28
CA ILE A 207 17.16 -17.16 7.94
C ILE A 207 18.55 -16.56 8.21
N ARG A 208 19.26 -17.04 9.24
CA ARG A 208 20.62 -16.54 9.56
C ARG A 208 21.63 -17.01 8.53
N ASP A 209 21.57 -18.27 8.13
CA ASP A 209 22.46 -18.82 7.11
C ASP A 209 21.88 -18.58 5.71
N ALA A 210 22.12 -17.39 5.18
CA ALA A 210 21.65 -17.00 3.85
C ALA A 210 22.09 -17.97 2.73
N ALA A 211 23.11 -18.82 2.94
CA ALA A 211 23.46 -19.86 1.96
C ALA A 211 22.41 -20.99 1.91
N ALA A 212 21.75 -21.30 3.02
CA ALA A 212 20.74 -22.35 3.11
C ALA A 212 19.43 -21.97 2.41
N ASP A 213 18.92 -20.74 2.60
CA ASP A 213 17.65 -20.31 1.99
C ASP A 213 17.67 -20.31 0.44
N TYR A 214 18.86 -20.34 -0.18
CA TYR A 214 19.04 -20.33 -1.64
C TYR A 214 19.66 -21.61 -2.22
N SER A 215 20.01 -22.59 -1.40
CA SER A 215 20.66 -23.82 -1.84
C SER A 215 19.69 -24.99 -1.92
N ARG A 216 19.98 -25.97 -2.78
CA ARG A 216 19.18 -27.21 -2.84
C ARG A 216 19.20 -27.92 -1.48
N GLU A 217 20.29 -27.75 -0.72
CA GLU A 217 20.47 -28.30 0.62
C GLU A 217 19.50 -27.68 1.64
N GLY A 218 19.19 -26.37 1.58
CA GLY A 218 18.21 -25.78 2.48
C GLY A 218 16.78 -26.19 2.17
N TRP A 219 16.41 -26.30 0.89
CA TRP A 219 15.11 -26.88 0.51
C TRP A 219 14.99 -28.35 0.96
N ALA A 220 16.04 -29.13 0.77
CA ALA A 220 16.10 -30.52 1.24
C ALA A 220 15.98 -30.61 2.78
N SER A 221 16.55 -29.66 3.52
CA SER A 221 16.41 -29.61 5.00
C SER A 221 14.96 -29.38 5.48
N ALA A 222 14.11 -28.82 4.62
CA ALA A 222 12.67 -28.65 4.88
C ALA A 222 11.82 -29.84 4.40
N GLY A 223 12.46 -30.88 3.86
CA GLY A 223 11.78 -31.99 3.21
C GLY A 223 11.13 -31.60 1.87
N ILE A 224 11.81 -30.72 1.11
CA ILE A 224 11.37 -30.28 -0.21
C ILE A 224 12.50 -30.50 -1.22
N THR A 225 12.32 -31.47 -2.12
CA THR A 225 13.26 -31.71 -3.22
C THR A 225 12.97 -30.77 -4.38
N VAL A 226 13.92 -29.92 -4.77
CA VAL A 226 13.75 -28.97 -5.87
C VAL A 226 14.41 -29.50 -7.14
N ASN A 227 13.61 -29.78 -8.17
CA ASN A 227 14.08 -30.28 -9.48
C ASN A 227 14.02 -29.22 -10.58
N VAL A 228 13.93 -27.95 -10.19
CA VAL A 228 13.99 -26.78 -11.07
C VAL A 228 15.23 -25.96 -10.73
N ASP A 229 15.66 -25.04 -11.60
CA ASP A 229 16.70 -24.08 -11.21
C ASP A 229 16.14 -23.16 -10.11
N PRO A 230 16.63 -23.25 -8.85
CA PRO A 230 16.14 -22.40 -7.77
C PRO A 230 16.47 -20.91 -7.99
N HIS A 231 17.41 -20.61 -8.90
CA HIS A 231 17.83 -19.27 -9.27
C HIS A 231 17.17 -18.74 -10.55
N ALA A 232 16.32 -19.53 -11.22
CA ALA A 232 15.57 -19.05 -12.37
C ALA A 232 14.76 -17.83 -11.93
N ARG A 233 15.25 -16.64 -12.31
CA ARG A 233 14.81 -15.36 -11.74
C ARG A 233 13.29 -15.26 -11.77
N ILE A 234 12.68 -15.39 -10.60
CA ILE A 234 11.28 -15.07 -10.35
C ILE A 234 11.13 -13.55 -10.55
N ARG A 235 10.87 -13.13 -11.79
CA ARG A 235 10.48 -11.76 -12.11
C ARG A 235 8.97 -11.72 -12.09
N ILE A 236 8.40 -11.45 -10.92
CA ILE A 236 6.99 -11.05 -10.88
C ILE A 236 6.94 -9.61 -11.36
N TRP A 237 6.28 -9.36 -12.48
CA TRP A 237 5.97 -7.99 -12.88
C TRP A 237 5.05 -7.38 -11.84
N GLY A 238 5.49 -6.32 -11.15
CA GLY A 238 4.62 -5.46 -10.34
C GLY A 238 4.39 -5.83 -8.88
N THR A 239 4.67 -7.05 -8.42
CA THR A 239 4.61 -7.46 -7.00
C THR A 239 6.01 -7.77 -6.47
N ASN A 240 6.79 -6.74 -6.20
CA ASN A 240 8.07 -6.89 -5.52
C ASN A 240 7.84 -7.09 -4.02
N HIS A 241 7.42 -8.27 -3.58
CA HIS A 241 7.66 -8.67 -2.20
C HIS A 241 9.19 -8.70 -1.99
N LEU A 242 9.66 -8.15 -0.86
CA LEU A 242 11.08 -7.98 -0.48
C LEU A 242 11.99 -8.92 -1.27
N THR A 243 12.68 -8.39 -2.29
CA THR A 243 13.53 -9.10 -3.23
C THR A 243 14.30 -10.25 -2.56
N GLY A 244 13.95 -11.46 -2.98
CA GLY A 244 14.77 -12.65 -2.82
C GLY A 244 14.07 -13.82 -2.15
N VAL A 245 13.16 -14.46 -2.89
CA VAL A 245 12.75 -15.88 -2.73
C VAL A 245 11.89 -16.16 -1.49
N GLY A 246 10.98 -17.13 -1.63
CA GLY A 246 10.17 -17.63 -0.54
C GLY A 246 10.99 -18.11 0.65
N ARG A 247 10.51 -17.87 1.86
CA ARG A 247 11.04 -18.54 3.05
C ARG A 247 10.56 -19.98 3.03
N ILE A 248 11.48 -20.89 2.74
CA ILE A 248 11.27 -22.34 2.76
C ILE A 248 10.65 -22.76 4.09
N SER A 249 11.09 -22.12 5.18
CA SER A 249 10.56 -22.36 6.52
C SER A 249 9.09 -21.97 6.66
N ALA A 250 8.70 -20.79 6.18
CA ALA A 250 7.30 -20.36 6.17
C ALA A 250 6.45 -21.33 5.31
N LEU A 251 6.91 -21.66 4.10
CA LEU A 251 6.21 -22.59 3.22
C LEU A 251 5.99 -23.94 3.91
N ARG A 252 7.03 -24.50 4.53
CA ARG A 252 6.92 -25.81 5.18
C ARG A 252 5.97 -25.80 6.37
N HIS A 253 6.02 -24.77 7.22
CA HIS A 253 5.09 -24.63 8.35
C HIS A 253 3.64 -24.49 7.86
N ALA A 254 3.43 -23.67 6.85
CA ALA A 254 2.11 -23.49 6.24
C ALA A 254 1.58 -24.80 5.63
N LEU A 255 2.43 -25.59 4.97
CA LEU A 255 2.06 -26.90 4.43
C LEU A 255 1.72 -27.90 5.52
N ASP A 256 2.41 -27.88 6.65
CA ASP A 256 2.14 -28.79 7.77
C ASP A 256 0.91 -28.36 8.59
N HIS A 257 0.49 -27.10 8.49
CA HIS A 257 -0.63 -26.54 9.25
C HIS A 257 -1.91 -27.39 9.16
N PRO A 258 -2.61 -27.68 10.28
CA PRO A 258 -3.77 -28.58 10.28
C PRO A 258 -4.92 -28.14 9.37
N ARG A 259 -5.06 -26.83 9.17
CA ARG A 259 -6.11 -26.24 8.32
C ARG A 259 -5.69 -26.03 6.87
N ALA A 260 -4.44 -26.33 6.51
CA ALA A 260 -4.00 -26.23 5.14
C ALA A 260 -4.65 -27.33 4.27
N PRO A 261 -5.18 -27.00 3.08
CA PRO A 261 -5.66 -28.00 2.14
C PRO A 261 -4.54 -28.97 1.74
N ARG A 262 -4.88 -30.26 1.61
CA ARG A 262 -3.94 -31.33 1.27
C ARG A 262 -4.00 -31.64 -0.22
N TRP A 263 -3.64 -30.67 -1.05
CA TRP A 263 -3.58 -30.86 -2.50
C TRP A 263 -2.41 -31.79 -2.87
N PRO A 264 -2.64 -32.86 -3.65
CA PRO A 264 -1.56 -33.70 -4.17
C PRO A 264 -0.57 -32.89 -5.02
N ARG A 265 -1.09 -32.00 -5.87
CA ARG A 265 -0.33 -31.04 -6.67
C ARG A 265 -0.84 -29.63 -6.43
N ALA A 266 0.05 -28.68 -6.14
CA ALA A 266 -0.34 -27.29 -5.95
C ALA A 266 0.60 -26.33 -6.69
N PHE A 267 0.02 -25.33 -7.36
CA PHE A 267 0.80 -24.20 -7.84
C PHE A 267 1.23 -23.31 -6.68
N LEU A 268 2.42 -22.73 -6.75
CA LEU A 268 2.87 -21.68 -5.81
C LEU A 268 2.48 -20.31 -6.38
N GLU A 269 1.50 -19.65 -5.76
CA GLU A 269 1.05 -18.33 -6.20
C GLU A 269 2.19 -17.31 -6.15
N GLY A 270 2.45 -16.60 -7.26
CA GLY A 270 3.51 -15.60 -7.36
C GLY A 270 4.88 -16.16 -7.75
N MET A 271 5.04 -17.49 -7.87
CA MET A 271 6.23 -18.10 -8.44
C MET A 271 6.00 -18.35 -9.94
N ASP A 272 5.87 -17.29 -10.74
CA ASP A 272 5.49 -17.45 -12.15
C ASP A 272 6.68 -17.48 -13.11
N HIS A 273 6.65 -18.44 -14.03
CA HIS A 273 7.29 -18.32 -15.33
C HIS A 273 6.20 -17.74 -16.23
N SER A 274 6.46 -16.61 -16.89
CA SER A 274 5.46 -15.87 -17.68
C SER A 274 4.73 -16.71 -18.76
N PHE A 275 5.14 -17.96 -18.99
CA PHE A 275 4.47 -18.99 -19.78
C PHE A 275 4.71 -20.37 -19.15
N PRO A 276 3.78 -21.34 -19.29
CA PRO A 276 4.01 -22.72 -18.91
C PRO A 276 5.31 -23.29 -19.52
N PRO A 277 6.02 -24.18 -18.81
CA PRO A 277 5.59 -24.85 -17.58
C PRO A 277 5.87 -24.08 -16.28
N ARG A 278 5.01 -24.24 -15.26
CA ARG A 278 5.02 -23.48 -13.98
C ARG A 278 5.53 -24.33 -12.81
N PRO A 279 6.04 -23.74 -11.72
CA PRO A 279 6.40 -24.47 -10.50
C PRO A 279 5.19 -25.13 -9.84
N VAL A 280 5.23 -26.46 -9.74
CA VAL A 280 4.21 -27.31 -9.11
C VAL A 280 4.85 -28.04 -7.94
N LEU A 281 4.29 -27.84 -6.76
CA LEU A 281 4.64 -28.58 -5.57
C LEU A 281 3.82 -29.87 -5.52
N THR A 282 4.48 -31.02 -5.57
CA THR A 282 3.86 -32.34 -5.50
C THR A 282 4.12 -32.97 -4.13
N ARG A 283 3.08 -33.40 -3.45
CA ARG A 283 3.16 -34.07 -2.14
C ARG A 283 3.31 -35.58 -2.33
N ALA A 284 4.37 -36.16 -1.78
CA ALA A 284 4.58 -37.59 -1.73
C ALA A 284 3.81 -38.25 -0.57
N SER A 285 3.69 -39.58 -0.60
CA SER A 285 2.94 -40.35 0.40
C SER A 285 3.57 -40.35 1.79
N ASP A 286 4.88 -40.13 1.86
CA ASP A 286 5.68 -40.00 3.09
C ASP A 286 5.60 -38.59 3.72
N GLY A 287 4.94 -37.63 3.06
CA GLY A 287 4.82 -36.24 3.54
C GLY A 287 5.97 -35.33 3.11
N GLU A 288 6.86 -35.82 2.25
CA GLU A 288 7.86 -35.02 1.55
C GLU A 288 7.23 -34.31 0.35
N TYR A 289 7.89 -33.25 -0.12
CA TYR A 289 7.43 -32.49 -1.28
C TYR A 289 8.50 -32.47 -2.37
N THR A 290 8.05 -32.43 -3.63
CA THR A 290 8.93 -32.20 -4.78
C THR A 290 8.44 -31.00 -5.58
N LEU A 291 9.32 -30.03 -5.82
CA LEU A 291 9.04 -28.88 -6.67
C LEU A 291 9.56 -29.16 -8.08
N THR A 292 8.65 -29.27 -9.05
CA THR A 292 8.96 -29.49 -10.48
C THR A 292 8.31 -28.43 -11.35
N LEU A 293 8.63 -28.39 -12.65
CA LEU A 293 7.82 -27.64 -13.63
C LEU A 293 6.67 -28.52 -14.14
N GLY A 294 5.47 -27.96 -14.26
CA GLY A 294 4.28 -28.64 -14.78
C GLY A 294 3.13 -27.67 -15.09
N ASP A 295 2.10 -28.21 -15.73
CA ASP A 295 0.99 -27.40 -16.29
C ASP A 295 -0.36 -27.59 -15.56
N GLU A 296 -0.43 -28.51 -14.60
CA GLU A 296 -1.66 -28.79 -13.86
C GLU A 296 -1.41 -28.89 -12.35
N ALA A 297 -2.43 -28.55 -11.58
CA ALA A 297 -2.45 -28.66 -10.13
C ALA A 297 -3.89 -28.81 -9.64
N ASP A 298 -4.05 -29.38 -8.46
CA ASP A 298 -5.34 -29.56 -7.76
C ASP A 298 -5.71 -28.33 -6.92
N GLY A 299 -4.77 -27.40 -6.73
CA GLY A 299 -4.97 -26.17 -5.97
C GLY A 299 -3.82 -25.17 -6.10
N VAL A 300 -3.93 -24.09 -5.33
CA VAL A 300 -2.98 -22.97 -5.34
C VAL A 300 -2.59 -22.63 -3.91
N ILE A 301 -1.30 -22.71 -3.60
CA ILE A 301 -0.73 -22.29 -2.33
C ILE A 301 -0.58 -20.76 -2.37
N PRO A 302 -1.24 -20.02 -1.44
CA PRO A 302 -1.17 -18.57 -1.38
C PRO A 302 0.25 -18.04 -1.22
N CYS A 303 0.54 -16.88 -1.83
CA CYS A 303 1.85 -16.24 -1.69
C CYS A 303 2.18 -15.89 -0.23
N ALA A 304 1.17 -15.58 0.57
CA ALA A 304 1.30 -15.27 1.99
C ALA A 304 1.84 -16.42 2.86
N TRP A 305 1.74 -17.67 2.38
CA TRP A 305 2.24 -18.84 3.10
C TRP A 305 3.75 -19.00 3.00
N TRP A 306 4.36 -18.47 1.94
CA TRP A 306 5.75 -18.74 1.64
C TRP A 306 6.58 -17.49 1.45
N GLN A 307 5.97 -16.34 1.20
CA GLN A 307 6.70 -15.08 1.11
C GLN A 307 7.00 -14.50 2.50
N PRO A 308 8.14 -13.79 2.66
CA PRO A 308 8.46 -13.14 3.92
C PRO A 308 7.34 -12.19 4.36
N SER A 309 6.88 -12.32 5.62
CA SER A 309 6.03 -11.31 6.24
C SER A 309 6.81 -9.98 6.30
N PRO A 310 6.28 -8.88 5.73
CA PRO A 310 6.92 -7.57 5.83
C PRO A 310 7.15 -7.13 7.27
N ASP A 311 6.21 -7.47 8.17
CA ASP A 311 6.27 -7.05 9.56
C ASP A 311 7.43 -7.74 10.30
N LEU A 312 7.67 -9.03 10.04
CA LEU A 312 8.82 -9.76 10.58
C LEU A 312 10.15 -9.17 10.09
N GLU A 313 10.24 -8.82 8.81
CA GLU A 313 11.47 -8.24 8.25
C GLU A 313 11.74 -6.83 8.80
N LEU A 314 10.70 -6.02 8.94
CA LEU A 314 10.81 -4.68 9.53
C LEU A 314 11.21 -4.72 11.02
N LEU A 315 10.64 -5.64 11.80
CA LEU A 315 11.00 -5.86 13.21
C LEU A 315 12.45 -6.32 13.34
N ARG A 316 12.84 -7.34 12.55
CA ARG A 316 14.20 -7.89 12.53
C ARG A 316 15.27 -6.85 12.17
N THR A 317 14.92 -5.93 11.26
CA THR A 317 15.82 -4.83 10.85
C THR A 317 15.74 -3.59 11.75
N GLY A 318 14.86 -3.59 12.75
CA GLY A 318 14.64 -2.45 13.66
C GLY A 318 14.00 -1.23 12.97
N GLN A 319 13.34 -1.44 11.83
CA GLN A 319 12.67 -0.38 11.07
C GLN A 319 11.22 -0.18 11.49
N LEU A 320 10.67 -1.11 12.28
CA LEU A 320 9.36 -1.03 12.91
C LEU A 320 9.51 -1.47 14.37
N THR A 321 8.77 -0.81 15.26
CA THR A 321 8.69 -1.12 16.69
C THR A 321 7.34 -1.76 17.03
N LEU A 322 7.24 -2.42 18.19
CA LEU A 322 6.00 -3.07 18.63
C LEU A 322 4.77 -2.14 18.63
N PRO A 323 4.84 -0.88 19.11
CA PRO A 323 3.70 0.04 19.07
C PRO A 323 3.31 0.54 17.66
N GLU A 324 4.17 0.34 16.66
CA GLU A 324 3.88 0.69 15.27
C GLU A 324 3.23 -0.48 14.49
N LEU A 325 3.05 -1.65 15.11
CA LEU A 325 2.35 -2.79 14.51
C LEU A 325 0.84 -2.64 14.61
N HIS A 326 0.14 -3.14 13.58
CA HIS A 326 -1.30 -3.32 13.63
C HIS A 326 -1.70 -4.12 14.90
N PRO A 327 -2.70 -3.71 15.69
CA PRO A 327 -3.03 -4.36 16.97
C PRO A 327 -3.31 -5.86 16.86
N LEU A 328 -4.05 -6.29 15.83
CA LEU A 328 -4.31 -7.72 15.57
C LEU A 328 -3.01 -8.50 15.24
N VAL A 329 -2.10 -7.90 14.45
CA VAL A 329 -0.80 -8.51 14.14
C VAL A 329 0.06 -8.57 15.40
N ARG A 330 0.12 -7.47 16.16
CA ARG A 330 0.87 -7.37 17.41
C ARG A 330 0.41 -8.43 18.41
N ALA A 331 -0.89 -8.57 18.63
CA ALA A 331 -1.47 -9.55 19.54
C ALA A 331 -1.15 -11.00 19.10
N ALA A 332 -1.16 -11.27 17.79
CA ALA A 332 -0.82 -12.58 17.27
C ALA A 332 0.69 -12.90 17.42
N LEU A 333 1.58 -11.93 17.13
CA LEU A 333 3.02 -12.16 17.14
C LEU A 333 3.65 -12.08 18.53
N PHE A 334 3.09 -11.27 19.43
CA PHE A 334 3.62 -11.00 20.77
C PHE A 334 2.52 -11.09 21.84
N PRO A 335 2.02 -12.30 22.11
CA PRO A 335 0.90 -12.52 23.04
C PRO A 335 1.19 -12.11 24.48
N ASP A 336 2.47 -12.10 24.90
CA ASP A 336 2.88 -11.74 26.26
C ASP A 336 3.34 -10.27 26.37
N ALA A 337 3.27 -9.51 25.28
CA ALA A 337 3.63 -8.10 25.30
C ALA A 337 2.59 -7.30 26.10
N PRO A 338 3.03 -6.33 26.94
CA PRO A 338 2.12 -5.53 27.74
C PRO A 338 1.12 -4.81 26.84
N GLU A 339 -0.12 -4.57 27.28
CA GLU A 339 -1.04 -3.75 26.48
C GLU A 339 -0.38 -2.40 26.13
N SER A 340 -0.35 -2.09 24.85
CA SER A 340 0.19 -0.82 24.36
C SER A 340 -0.97 0.14 24.12
N ALA A 341 -0.72 1.43 24.35
CA ALA A 341 -1.56 2.48 23.80
C ALA A 341 -1.65 2.35 22.26
N ASP A 342 -2.68 2.98 21.69
CA ASP A 342 -2.99 3.01 20.25
C ASP A 342 -1.75 3.17 19.36
N MET A 343 -1.83 2.64 18.14
CA MET A 343 -0.76 2.82 17.15
C MET A 343 -0.33 4.29 17.06
N ALA A 344 0.98 4.53 16.96
CA ALA A 344 1.48 5.88 16.84
C ALA A 344 1.07 6.49 15.50
N SER A 345 0.43 7.67 15.54
CA SER A 345 0.20 8.46 14.33
C SER A 345 1.52 9.00 13.77
N PRO A 346 1.69 9.04 12.44
CA PRO A 346 2.89 9.62 11.85
C PRO A 346 2.93 11.13 12.12
N THR A 347 3.89 11.61 12.90
CA THR A 347 4.12 13.04 13.08
C THR A 347 5.34 13.52 12.29
N VAL A 348 5.37 14.82 12.00
CA VAL A 348 6.53 15.48 11.43
C VAL A 348 6.78 16.78 12.19
N ASP A 349 8.05 17.16 12.29
CA ASP A 349 8.45 18.44 12.85
C ASP A 349 8.03 19.56 11.89
N VAL A 350 7.14 20.44 12.36
CA VAL A 350 6.64 21.61 11.63
C VAL A 350 7.42 22.88 11.98
N GLU A 351 8.42 22.80 12.87
CA GLU A 351 9.26 23.93 13.24
C GLU A 351 10.02 24.51 12.04
N PRO A 352 10.34 25.82 12.09
CA PRO A 352 11.12 26.48 11.06
C PRO A 352 12.43 25.74 10.70
N GLY A 353 12.75 25.78 9.42
CA GLY A 353 14.03 25.34 8.88
C GLY A 353 15.10 26.42 9.03
N TYR A 354 16.36 26.06 8.86
CA TYR A 354 17.47 27.02 8.85
C TYR A 354 18.27 26.87 7.55
N VAL A 355 18.69 28.00 6.98
CA VAL A 355 19.52 28.05 5.76
C VAL A 355 20.63 29.07 5.92
N ARG A 356 21.78 28.80 5.30
CA ARG A 356 22.85 29.79 5.18
C ARG A 356 22.60 30.67 3.96
N CYS A 357 22.38 31.95 4.16
CA CYS A 357 22.13 32.95 3.13
C CYS A 357 23.22 34.03 3.20
N LEU A 358 23.98 34.25 2.12
CA LEU A 358 25.06 35.25 2.08
C LEU A 358 26.04 35.22 3.29
N GLY A 359 26.27 34.04 3.86
CA GLY A 359 27.17 33.85 5.00
C GLY A 359 26.50 33.81 6.38
N THR A 360 25.27 34.32 6.53
CA THR A 360 24.47 34.34 7.77
C THR A 360 23.44 33.21 7.82
N TRP A 361 23.05 32.80 9.03
CA TRP A 361 21.99 31.81 9.22
C TRP A 361 20.63 32.49 9.31
N HIS A 362 19.71 32.12 8.42
CA HIS A 362 18.33 32.60 8.41
C HIS A 362 17.38 31.46 8.78
N GLU A 363 16.42 31.78 9.64
CA GLU A 363 15.28 30.92 9.98
C GLU A 363 14.20 31.08 8.90
N LEU A 364 13.65 29.97 8.40
CA LEU A 364 12.61 29.91 7.37
C LEU A 364 11.36 29.26 7.97
N GLY A 365 10.26 29.99 8.01
CA GLY A 365 8.97 29.54 8.56
C GLY A 365 7.79 30.01 7.73
N TRP A 366 6.58 29.65 8.18
CA TRP A 366 5.32 29.97 7.50
C TRP A 366 4.82 31.36 7.94
N ARG A 367 4.59 32.25 6.96
CA ARG A 367 4.10 33.63 7.19
C ARG A 367 3.21 34.07 6.03
N ASP A 368 2.06 34.66 6.34
CA ASP A 368 1.12 35.21 5.34
C ASP A 368 0.86 34.23 4.18
N GLY A 369 0.69 32.94 4.50
CA GLY A 369 0.45 31.88 3.51
C GLY A 369 1.64 31.60 2.58
N LYS A 370 2.89 31.88 2.99
CA LYS A 370 4.10 31.59 2.21
C LYS A 370 5.27 31.17 3.10
N LEU A 371 6.14 30.30 2.57
CA LEU A 371 7.44 30.04 3.18
C LEU A 371 8.31 31.30 3.05
N ALA A 372 8.72 31.87 4.18
CA ALA A 372 9.47 33.12 4.23
C ALA A 372 10.59 33.07 5.27
N SER A 373 11.61 33.88 5.04
CA SER A 373 12.67 34.11 6.03
C SER A 373 12.16 34.99 7.18
N ARG A 374 12.58 34.65 8.41
CA ARG A 374 12.36 35.47 9.61
C ARG A 374 13.20 36.74 9.59
N ALA A 375 14.43 36.64 9.08
CA ALA A 375 15.23 37.79 8.72
C ALA A 375 14.55 38.47 7.53
N SER A 376 14.03 39.68 7.74
CA SER A 376 13.43 40.48 6.69
C SER A 376 14.52 40.92 5.71
N HIS A 377 14.53 40.33 4.52
CA HIS A 377 15.17 40.97 3.38
C HIS A 377 14.24 42.11 2.92
N ASP A 378 14.81 43.27 2.62
CA ASP A 378 14.05 44.37 2.01
C ASP A 378 13.49 43.87 0.66
N PRO A 379 12.21 44.13 0.30
CA PRO A 379 11.69 43.84 -1.04
C PRO A 379 12.61 44.31 -2.19
N ALA A 380 13.32 45.43 -2.02
CA ALA A 380 14.29 45.91 -3.00
C ALA A 380 15.53 45.00 -3.10
N GLU A 381 15.98 44.43 -1.97
CA GLU A 381 17.05 43.45 -1.91
C GLU A 381 16.63 42.15 -2.61
N VAL A 382 15.42 41.65 -2.34
CA VAL A 382 14.87 40.46 -3.00
C VAL A 382 14.73 40.67 -4.51
N ALA A 383 14.26 41.84 -4.95
CA ALA A 383 14.14 42.17 -6.37
C ALA A 383 15.52 42.26 -7.06
N ARG A 384 16.50 42.91 -6.42
CA ARG A 384 17.88 42.98 -6.89
C ARG A 384 18.51 41.60 -7.02
N GLU A 385 18.34 40.74 -6.02
CA GLU A 385 18.86 39.38 -6.04
C GLU A 385 18.23 38.53 -7.15
N ARG A 386 16.91 38.64 -7.35
CA ARG A 386 16.23 37.98 -8.47
C ARG A 386 16.80 38.43 -9.82
N MET A 387 17.05 39.72 -9.98
CA MET A 387 17.66 40.26 -11.20
C MET A 387 19.10 39.76 -11.41
N LEU A 388 19.91 39.71 -10.35
CA LEU A 388 21.27 39.18 -10.42
C LEU A 388 21.29 37.70 -10.83
N VAL A 389 20.35 36.90 -10.36
CA VAL A 389 20.20 35.49 -10.80
C VAL A 389 19.88 35.40 -12.29
N VAL A 390 18.98 36.24 -12.80
CA VAL A 390 18.68 36.31 -14.24
C VAL A 390 19.93 36.67 -15.06
N LEU A 391 20.83 37.49 -14.49
CA LEU A 391 22.11 37.88 -15.09
C LEU A 391 23.25 36.87 -14.85
N GLY A 392 22.97 35.70 -14.27
CA GLY A 392 23.94 34.60 -14.10
C GLY A 392 24.68 34.57 -12.75
N ALA A 393 24.32 35.41 -11.79
CA ALA A 393 24.87 35.34 -10.44
C ALA A 393 24.32 34.13 -9.64
N PRO A 394 25.05 33.61 -8.66
CA PRO A 394 24.52 32.61 -7.72
C PRO A 394 23.31 33.14 -6.97
N SER A 395 22.30 32.30 -6.80
CA SER A 395 21.11 32.59 -6.01
C SER A 395 21.40 32.63 -4.51
N ALA A 396 20.67 33.49 -3.80
CA ALA A 396 20.72 33.55 -2.35
C ALA A 396 20.08 32.30 -1.73
N GLY A 397 20.65 31.81 -0.62
CA GLY A 397 20.21 30.57 0.02
C GLY A 397 18.73 30.55 0.41
N CYS A 398 18.17 31.67 0.88
CA CYS A 398 16.73 31.76 1.18
C CYS A 398 15.87 31.61 -0.07
N SER A 399 16.19 32.36 -1.13
CA SER A 399 15.45 32.31 -2.40
C SER A 399 15.54 30.91 -3.04
N ASP A 400 16.69 30.23 -2.89
CA ASP A 400 16.84 28.84 -3.35
C ASP A 400 15.95 27.86 -2.63
N VAL A 401 15.83 27.97 -1.30
CA VAL A 401 14.96 27.09 -0.53
C VAL A 401 13.49 27.35 -0.86
N ILE A 402 13.09 28.62 -0.96
CA ILE A 402 11.71 29.01 -1.33
C ILE A 402 11.36 28.49 -2.74
N ARG A 403 12.27 28.65 -3.71
CA ARG A 403 12.08 28.09 -5.05
C ARG A 403 12.00 26.56 -5.02
N SER A 404 12.95 25.90 -4.32
CA SER A 404 13.01 24.44 -4.21
C SER A 404 11.78 23.83 -3.54
N TRP A 405 11.09 24.59 -2.68
CA TRP A 405 9.81 24.17 -2.10
C TRP A 405 8.72 24.08 -3.17
N ARG A 406 8.68 25.06 -4.09
CA ARG A 406 7.66 25.21 -5.14
C ARG A 406 7.86 24.29 -6.34
N ASP A 407 9.07 24.24 -6.89
CA ASP A 407 9.33 23.59 -8.18
C ASP A 407 9.95 22.18 -8.06
N SER A 408 10.14 21.72 -6.83
CA SER A 408 10.81 20.47 -6.49
C SER A 408 12.26 20.33 -6.95
N ARG A 409 12.88 21.41 -7.44
CA ARG A 409 14.24 21.42 -7.95
C ARG A 409 15.16 22.12 -6.96
N GLY A 410 16.23 21.45 -6.57
CA GLY A 410 17.22 21.99 -5.64
C GLY A 410 17.15 21.41 -4.23
N ARG A 411 17.91 22.00 -3.31
CA ARG A 411 18.19 21.42 -2.00
C ARG A 411 17.35 22.10 -0.93
N LEU A 412 16.52 21.30 -0.25
CA LEU A 412 15.79 21.74 0.95
C LEU A 412 16.56 21.37 2.23
N PRO A 413 16.49 22.22 3.29
CA PRO A 413 16.86 21.83 4.64
C PRO A 413 16.12 20.55 5.07
N ARG A 414 16.75 19.75 5.94
CA ARG A 414 16.23 18.42 6.33
C ARG A 414 14.77 18.47 6.83
N ARG A 415 14.42 19.45 7.67
CA ARG A 415 13.05 19.63 8.19
C ARG A 415 12.03 19.82 7.09
N LEU A 416 12.20 20.85 6.24
CA LEU A 416 11.31 21.13 5.11
C LEU A 416 11.24 19.97 4.12
N ARG A 417 12.35 19.27 3.86
CA ARG A 417 12.34 18.07 3.01
C ARG A 417 11.47 16.95 3.59
N LEU A 418 11.53 16.73 4.91
CA LEU A 418 10.73 15.71 5.59
C LEU A 418 9.25 16.12 5.65
N LEU A 419 8.96 17.39 5.93
CA LEU A 419 7.60 17.94 5.92
C LEU A 419 6.95 17.81 4.55
N ARG A 420 7.66 18.19 3.47
CA ARG A 420 7.18 18.01 2.09
C ARG A 420 6.87 16.56 1.77
N ALA A 421 7.81 15.65 2.11
CA ALA A 421 7.62 14.22 1.89
C ALA A 421 6.44 13.65 2.70
N HIS A 422 6.24 14.13 3.93
CA HIS A 422 5.13 13.76 4.79
C HIS A 422 3.79 14.20 4.20
N ALA A 423 3.63 15.47 3.83
CA ALA A 423 2.40 16.00 3.24
C ALA A 423 2.02 15.29 1.93
N LEU A 424 2.99 15.05 1.03
CA LEU A 424 2.76 14.31 -0.21
C LEU A 424 2.34 12.86 0.06
N ALA A 425 2.92 12.20 1.07
CA ALA A 425 2.56 10.84 1.43
C ALA A 425 1.14 10.77 2.02
N LEU A 426 0.77 11.71 2.90
CA LEU A 426 -0.59 11.82 3.42
C LEU A 426 -1.61 11.97 2.28
N ALA A 427 -1.36 12.89 1.34
CA ALA A 427 -2.26 13.08 0.20
C ALA A 427 -2.37 11.82 -0.67
N ARG A 428 -1.24 11.22 -1.04
CA ARG A 428 -1.18 10.00 -1.86
C ARG A 428 -1.97 8.84 -1.26
N HIS A 429 -1.82 8.62 0.05
CA HIS A 429 -2.51 7.56 0.78
C HIS A 429 -3.90 7.97 1.29
N GLY A 430 -4.31 9.22 1.07
CA GLY A 430 -5.63 9.75 1.37
C GLY A 430 -5.91 9.97 2.85
N ASP A 431 -4.91 10.39 3.62
CA ASP A 431 -5.05 10.78 5.01
C ASP A 431 -5.40 12.28 5.10
N ALA A 432 -6.63 12.60 4.71
CA ALA A 432 -7.15 13.96 4.71
C ALA A 432 -7.14 14.60 6.11
N ARG A 433 -7.38 13.80 7.16
CA ARG A 433 -7.39 14.24 8.56
C ARG A 433 -6.05 14.80 9.01
N ASN A 434 -4.96 14.04 8.80
CA ASN A 434 -3.64 14.52 9.19
C ASN A 434 -3.13 15.61 8.25
N LEU A 435 -3.54 15.61 6.97
CA LEU A 435 -3.20 16.70 6.05
C LEU A 435 -3.88 18.02 6.46
N ALA A 436 -5.16 17.97 6.87
CA ALA A 436 -5.88 19.11 7.41
C ALA A 436 -5.23 19.64 8.69
N ARG A 437 -4.77 18.76 9.59
CA ARG A 437 -4.02 19.17 10.79
C ARG A 437 -2.75 19.96 10.46
N LEU A 438 -2.01 19.60 9.42
CA LEU A 438 -0.84 20.39 9.00
C LEU A 438 -1.24 21.82 8.60
N LEU A 439 -2.35 21.97 7.87
CA LEU A 439 -2.89 23.29 7.51
C LEU A 439 -3.35 24.07 8.76
N ASP A 440 -3.99 23.38 9.71
CA ASP A 440 -4.44 23.98 10.98
C ASP A 440 -3.25 24.40 11.88
N ASP A 441 -2.13 23.68 11.80
CA ASP A 441 -0.85 24.03 12.43
C ASP A 441 -0.12 25.18 11.69
N GLY A 442 -0.74 25.76 10.65
CA GLY A 442 -0.23 26.91 9.89
C GLY A 442 0.80 26.56 8.81
N VAL A 443 0.95 25.28 8.45
CA VAL A 443 1.82 24.86 7.36
C VAL A 443 1.16 25.18 6.02
N GLU A 444 1.84 25.95 5.17
CA GLU A 444 1.36 26.21 3.82
C GLU A 444 1.78 25.11 2.84
N LEU A 445 0.80 24.48 2.19
CA LEU A 445 1.01 23.30 1.35
C LEU A 445 0.61 23.51 -0.11
N ALA A 446 0.03 24.65 -0.47
CA ALA A 446 -0.52 24.84 -1.79
C ALA A 446 0.52 24.81 -2.92
N ASP A 447 1.75 25.22 -2.63
CA ASP A 447 2.91 25.15 -3.53
C ASP A 447 3.68 23.82 -3.44
N CYS A 448 3.27 22.89 -2.57
CA CYS A 448 3.97 21.62 -2.38
C CYS A 448 3.85 20.77 -3.66
N ARG A 449 4.99 20.40 -4.26
CA ARG A 449 5.07 19.52 -5.43
C ARG A 449 5.90 18.28 -5.13
N ASP A 450 5.60 17.19 -5.83
CA ASP A 450 6.45 16.00 -5.85
C ASP A 450 7.58 16.12 -6.89
N ARG A 451 8.40 15.08 -7.04
CA ARG A 451 9.54 15.08 -7.98
C ARG A 451 9.14 15.18 -9.45
N PHE A 452 7.87 14.93 -9.77
CA PHE A 452 7.30 15.00 -11.12
C PHE A 452 6.59 16.33 -11.38
N GLY A 453 6.53 17.22 -10.38
CA GLY A 453 5.81 18.48 -10.49
C GLY A 453 4.32 18.35 -10.18
N CYS A 454 3.86 17.21 -9.66
CA CYS A 454 2.46 17.02 -9.26
C CYS A 454 2.24 17.63 -7.86
N GLY A 455 1.21 18.47 -7.73
CA GLY A 455 0.76 19.03 -6.45
C GLY A 455 -0.20 18.13 -5.69
N LEU A 456 -0.64 18.57 -4.49
CA LEU A 456 -1.54 17.78 -3.64
C LEU A 456 -2.91 17.51 -4.28
N LEU A 457 -3.41 18.42 -5.14
CA LEU A 457 -4.69 18.27 -5.83
C LEU A 457 -4.73 17.07 -6.79
N PHE A 458 -3.58 16.56 -7.26
CA PHE A 458 -3.52 15.31 -8.02
C PHE A 458 -4.01 14.09 -7.23
N HIS A 459 -4.02 14.19 -5.92
CA HIS A 459 -4.49 13.14 -5.04
C HIS A 459 -5.89 13.44 -4.50
N ALA A 460 -6.67 14.30 -5.16
CA ALA A 460 -8.02 14.66 -4.71
C ALA A 460 -8.95 13.46 -4.56
N ALA A 461 -8.91 12.50 -5.50
CA ALA A 461 -9.65 11.24 -5.37
C ALA A 461 -9.18 10.38 -4.19
N SER A 462 -7.88 10.41 -3.87
CA SER A 462 -7.37 9.75 -2.66
C SER A 462 -7.83 10.48 -1.39
N LEU A 463 -7.90 11.80 -1.37
CA LEU A 463 -8.33 12.53 -0.17
C LEU A 463 -9.84 12.42 0.06
N ASP A 464 -10.61 12.45 -1.02
CA ASP A 464 -12.07 12.40 -1.06
C ASP A 464 -12.78 13.37 -0.08
N ASP A 465 -12.18 14.54 0.15
CA ASP A 465 -12.67 15.56 1.09
C ASP A 465 -12.81 16.91 0.38
N ALA A 466 -14.04 17.24 -0.03
CA ALA A 466 -14.33 18.46 -0.78
C ALA A 466 -14.06 19.76 0.00
N ILE A 467 -14.05 19.74 1.35
CA ILE A 467 -13.71 20.92 2.16
C ILE A 467 -12.20 21.14 2.10
N LEU A 468 -11.43 20.09 2.32
CA LEU A 468 -9.97 20.14 2.23
C LEU A 468 -9.51 20.52 0.82
N ILE A 469 -10.15 20.00 -0.23
CA ILE A 469 -9.82 20.36 -1.61
C ILE A 469 -10.04 21.86 -1.87
N ARG A 470 -11.13 22.45 -1.38
CA ARG A 470 -11.33 23.91 -1.50
C ARG A 470 -10.26 24.71 -0.75
N ARG A 471 -9.87 24.26 0.46
CA ARG A 471 -8.77 24.89 1.22
C ARG A 471 -7.44 24.81 0.49
N LEU A 472 -7.16 23.71 -0.21
CA LEU A 472 -5.93 23.53 -0.99
C LEU A 472 -5.93 24.26 -2.33
N ALA A 473 -7.09 24.71 -2.81
CA ALA A 473 -7.28 25.27 -4.15
C ALA A 473 -7.54 26.80 -4.12
N GLU A 474 -7.00 27.53 -3.14
CA GLU A 474 -7.17 28.98 -3.04
C GLU A 474 -6.69 29.74 -4.31
N PRO A 475 -7.36 30.85 -4.69
CA PRO A 475 -7.08 31.55 -5.95
C PRO A 475 -5.63 32.06 -6.09
N GLY A 476 -5.00 31.79 -7.23
CA GLY A 476 -3.63 32.25 -7.56
C GLY A 476 -2.53 31.18 -7.43
N LEU A 477 -2.92 29.94 -7.09
CA LEU A 477 -2.03 28.78 -7.12
C LEU A 477 -1.81 28.28 -8.54
N ALA A 478 -0.61 27.76 -8.81
CA ALA A 478 -0.36 27.02 -10.05
C ALA A 478 -1.12 25.69 -9.99
N LEU A 479 -2.40 25.71 -10.38
CA LEU A 479 -3.27 24.54 -10.51
C LEU A 479 -2.84 23.63 -11.68
N ASP A 480 -2.04 24.19 -12.60
CA ASP A 480 -1.47 23.55 -13.78
C ASP A 480 -0.23 22.73 -13.40
N GLY A 481 -0.44 21.62 -12.71
CA GLY A 481 0.50 20.50 -12.80
C GLY A 481 0.02 19.56 -13.89
N TYR A 482 0.94 18.95 -14.62
CA TYR A 482 0.66 17.79 -15.47
C TYR A 482 1.37 16.59 -14.88
N SER A 483 0.70 15.44 -14.83
CA SER A 483 1.42 14.17 -14.60
C SER A 483 2.38 13.90 -15.77
N LEU A 484 3.25 12.89 -15.63
CA LEU A 484 4.04 12.39 -16.76
C LEU A 484 3.18 12.02 -17.99
N ASP A 485 1.89 11.72 -17.76
CA ASP A 485 0.94 11.33 -18.80
C ASP A 485 0.06 12.51 -19.29
N GLY A 486 0.34 13.74 -18.84
CA GLY A 486 -0.36 14.96 -19.27
C GLY A 486 -1.70 15.21 -18.55
N LEU A 487 -2.01 14.50 -17.46
CA LEU A 487 -3.30 14.66 -16.77
C LEU A 487 -3.32 15.92 -15.91
N THR A 488 -4.44 16.65 -15.93
CA THR A 488 -4.72 17.69 -14.93
C THR A 488 -5.26 17.05 -13.64
N PRO A 489 -5.25 17.75 -12.49
CA PRO A 489 -5.87 17.24 -11.27
C PRO A 489 -7.35 16.87 -11.42
N LEU A 490 -8.10 17.62 -12.24
CA LEU A 490 -9.51 17.35 -12.52
C LEU A 490 -9.70 16.06 -13.32
N THR A 491 -8.97 15.90 -14.44
CA THR A 491 -8.98 14.68 -15.25
C THR A 491 -8.61 13.46 -14.42
N LYS A 492 -7.58 13.57 -13.57
CA LYS A 492 -7.18 12.49 -12.67
C LYS A 492 -8.25 12.14 -11.64
N ALA A 493 -8.94 13.14 -11.07
CA ALA A 493 -10.03 12.89 -10.14
C ALA A 493 -11.19 12.12 -10.79
N ILE A 494 -11.52 12.42 -12.05
CA ILE A 494 -12.54 11.70 -12.83
C ILE A 494 -12.09 10.27 -13.11
N ARG A 495 -10.86 10.09 -13.62
CA ARG A 495 -10.27 8.76 -13.89
C ARG A 495 -10.28 7.85 -12.66
N ASP A 496 -10.02 8.42 -11.49
CA ASP A 496 -9.91 7.70 -10.22
C ASP A 496 -11.26 7.62 -9.46
N HIS A 497 -12.37 7.99 -10.11
CA HIS A 497 -13.73 7.94 -9.56
C HIS A 497 -13.91 8.73 -8.25
N ALA A 498 -13.36 9.94 -8.18
CA ALA A 498 -13.60 10.85 -7.06
C ALA A 498 -15.10 11.15 -6.88
N SER A 499 -15.50 11.44 -5.64
CA SER A 499 -16.89 11.81 -5.36
C SER A 499 -17.30 13.10 -6.11
N VAL A 500 -18.59 13.17 -6.46
CA VAL A 500 -19.19 14.35 -7.12
C VAL A 500 -18.86 15.68 -6.40
N PRO A 501 -18.89 15.77 -5.05
CA PRO A 501 -18.49 16.98 -4.33
C PRO A 501 -17.02 17.39 -4.56
N VAL A 502 -16.11 16.43 -4.70
CA VAL A 502 -14.68 16.68 -4.94
C VAL A 502 -14.46 17.17 -6.36
N VAL A 503 -15.09 16.53 -7.35
CA VAL A 503 -15.03 16.98 -8.75
C VAL A 503 -15.56 18.42 -8.86
N ARG A 504 -16.66 18.72 -8.16
CA ARG A 504 -17.21 20.09 -8.09
C ARG A 504 -16.24 21.07 -7.45
N ALA A 505 -15.63 20.70 -6.32
CA ALA A 505 -14.66 21.56 -5.64
C ALA A 505 -13.45 21.92 -6.53
N LEU A 506 -12.97 20.98 -7.35
CA LEU A 506 -11.90 21.24 -8.31
C LEU A 506 -12.37 22.17 -9.45
N ALA A 507 -13.56 21.91 -10.00
CA ALA A 507 -14.13 22.74 -11.07
C ALA A 507 -14.40 24.18 -10.61
N ASP A 508 -14.99 24.37 -9.42
CA ASP A 508 -15.27 25.68 -8.82
C ASP A 508 -13.98 26.48 -8.55
N ALA A 509 -12.86 25.79 -8.32
CA ALA A 509 -11.55 26.40 -8.13
C ALA A 509 -10.86 26.82 -9.45
N GLY A 510 -11.48 26.56 -10.61
CA GLY A 510 -10.93 26.90 -11.92
C GLY A 510 -9.87 25.92 -12.42
N VAL A 511 -9.83 24.68 -11.89
CA VAL A 511 -8.97 23.63 -12.47
C VAL A 511 -9.59 23.21 -13.80
N GLU A 512 -8.94 23.56 -14.90
CA GLU A 512 -9.45 23.25 -16.24
C GLU A 512 -9.38 21.74 -16.55
N PRO A 513 -10.37 21.19 -17.28
CA PRO A 513 -10.29 19.85 -17.82
C PRO A 513 -9.16 19.74 -18.84
N GLY A 514 -8.37 18.69 -18.72
CA GLY A 514 -7.23 18.42 -19.60
C GLY A 514 -7.61 17.63 -20.84
N ILE A 515 -6.61 17.47 -21.72
CA ILE A 515 -6.59 16.44 -22.76
C ILE A 515 -5.46 15.49 -22.34
N ASP A 516 -5.73 14.19 -22.22
CA ASP A 516 -4.67 13.25 -21.89
C ASP A 516 -3.64 13.13 -23.04
N SER A 517 -2.49 12.51 -22.78
CA SER A 517 -1.45 12.25 -23.80
C SER A 517 -1.93 11.46 -25.04
N ARG A 518 -3.16 10.94 -25.04
CA ARG A 518 -3.79 10.22 -26.15
C ARG A 518 -4.84 11.06 -26.88
N GLY A 519 -5.03 12.33 -26.51
CA GLY A 519 -5.97 13.23 -27.16
C GLY A 519 -7.42 13.10 -26.68
N VAL A 520 -7.69 12.35 -25.60
CA VAL A 520 -9.04 12.07 -25.12
C VAL A 520 -9.50 13.15 -24.13
N VAL A 521 -10.69 13.71 -24.37
CA VAL A 521 -11.34 14.68 -23.48
C VAL A 521 -12.03 13.96 -22.33
N ASP A 522 -12.09 14.56 -21.14
CA ASP A 522 -12.64 13.95 -19.91
C ASP A 522 -14.00 13.22 -20.08
N ARG A 523 -14.89 13.73 -20.94
CA ARG A 523 -16.23 13.14 -21.23
C ARG A 523 -16.19 11.87 -22.08
N GLU A 524 -15.10 11.65 -22.80
CA GLU A 524 -14.87 10.48 -23.65
C GLU A 524 -14.00 9.43 -22.93
N LEU A 525 -13.62 9.69 -21.68
CA LEU A 525 -12.92 8.71 -20.88
C LEU A 525 -13.84 7.49 -20.63
N PRO A 526 -13.34 6.25 -20.75
CA PRO A 526 -14.11 5.03 -20.49
C PRO A 526 -14.71 4.93 -19.08
N TYR A 527 -14.29 5.82 -18.18
CA TYR A 527 -14.56 5.84 -16.74
C TYR A 527 -15.43 7.03 -16.31
N TYR A 528 -15.93 7.83 -17.28
CA TYR A 528 -16.80 8.98 -17.02
C TYR A 528 -18.17 8.52 -16.50
N ASP A 529 -18.60 9.10 -15.38
CA ASP A 529 -19.95 8.93 -14.84
C ASP A 529 -20.85 10.08 -15.33
N GLY A 530 -21.99 9.75 -15.93
CA GLY A 530 -22.99 10.74 -16.36
C GLY A 530 -23.47 11.67 -15.25
N ALA A 531 -23.33 11.30 -13.97
CA ALA A 531 -23.60 12.19 -12.84
C ALA A 531 -22.75 13.48 -12.88
N LEU A 532 -21.57 13.43 -13.52
CA LEU A 532 -20.65 14.55 -13.65
C LEU A 532 -21.11 15.63 -14.65
N ASP A 533 -22.09 15.33 -15.52
CA ASP A 533 -22.66 16.31 -16.45
C ASP A 533 -23.33 17.49 -15.73
N SER A 534 -23.78 17.26 -14.50
CA SER A 534 -24.37 18.31 -13.64
C SER A 534 -23.35 19.25 -13.01
N VAL A 535 -22.05 18.92 -13.10
CA VAL A 535 -20.96 19.61 -12.39
C VAL A 535 -19.96 20.22 -13.34
N LEU A 536 -19.66 19.52 -14.44
CA LEU A 536 -18.69 19.99 -15.42
C LEU A 536 -19.39 20.89 -16.43
N PRO A 537 -18.88 22.12 -16.68
CA PRO A 537 -19.48 22.99 -17.67
C PRO A 537 -19.49 22.31 -19.05
N GLY A 538 -20.59 22.47 -19.78
CA GLY A 538 -20.68 21.99 -21.15
C GLY A 538 -19.68 22.71 -22.04
N ARG A 539 -18.52 22.11 -22.33
CA ARG A 539 -17.71 22.57 -23.47
C ARG A 539 -18.41 22.15 -24.75
N THR A 540 -18.97 23.14 -25.45
CA THR A 540 -19.36 23.03 -26.86
C THR A 540 -18.15 22.59 -27.67
N GLN A 541 -18.30 21.57 -28.51
CA GLN A 541 -17.34 21.34 -29.60
C GLN A 541 -17.21 22.65 -30.40
N GLY A 542 -16.02 23.28 -30.37
CA GLY A 542 -15.77 24.46 -31.19
C GLY A 542 -14.63 25.34 -30.68
N GLY A 543 -13.50 25.26 -31.36
CA GLY A 543 -12.47 26.30 -31.39
C GLY A 543 -11.13 25.90 -30.78
N GLY A 544 -10.19 25.48 -31.63
CA GLY A 544 -8.78 25.36 -31.20
C GLY A 544 -7.93 24.31 -31.92
N ALA A 545 -8.17 24.02 -33.20
CA ALA A 545 -7.18 23.33 -34.04
C ALA A 545 -6.40 24.30 -34.95
N ASP A 546 -6.73 25.59 -34.97
CA ASP A 546 -6.02 26.61 -35.75
C ASP A 546 -5.61 27.77 -34.84
N ALA A 547 -4.44 27.66 -34.21
CA ALA A 547 -3.50 28.75 -33.92
C ALA A 547 -2.40 28.29 -32.95
N LEU A 548 -1.39 27.59 -33.48
CA LEU A 548 0.05 27.93 -33.41
C LEU A 548 0.90 26.79 -33.96
#